data_AF-A0A355EYX5-F1
#
_entry.id   AF-A0A355EYX5-F1
#
_cell.length_a   1.000
_cell.length_b   1.000
_cell.length_c   1.000
_cell.angle_alpha   90.00
_cell.angle_beta   90.00
_cell.angle_gamma   90.00
#
_symmetry.space_group_name_H-M   'P 1'
#
loop_
_entity.id
_entity.type
_entity.pdbx_description
1 polymer ?
#
loop_
_entity_poly.entity_id
_entity_poly.type
_entity_poly.pdbx_seq_one_letter_code
_entity_poly.pdbx_strand_id
1 'polypeptide(L)'
;ENEAPGGPAAKPSKAQDGKPYTTLGYANGPGAISCACRKTAAGTMDCTCLPRTELAGEEPLADSFKQQSLVPLGSETHGGEDVAIYARGPWAHLVQGTMEQNAVYWVMAKALGWWSPDTMHR
;
A
#
# COMPACT_ATOMS: atom_id res chain seq x y z
N GLU A 1 11.19 13.31 11.72
CA GLU A 1 11.58 13.23 10.29
C GLU A 1 11.02 14.35 9.42
N ASN A 2 10.44 15.41 10.00
CA ASN A 2 10.21 16.66 9.29
C ASN A 2 11.15 17.71 9.87
N GLU A 3 12.39 17.74 9.38
CA GLU A 3 13.21 18.94 9.53
C GLU A 3 12.78 19.92 8.42
N ALA A 4 12.33 21.11 8.81
CA ALA A 4 12.22 22.22 7.85
C ALA A 4 13.63 22.72 7.50
N PRO A 5 13.94 23.15 6.26
CA PRO A 5 13.08 23.35 5.11
C PRO A 5 13.35 22.35 3.96
N GLY A 6 12.34 21.56 3.58
CA GLY A 6 11.98 21.12 2.21
C GLY A 6 13.01 20.56 1.22
N GLY A 7 14.29 20.45 1.56
CA GLY A 7 15.33 19.88 0.71
C GLY A 7 15.59 18.42 1.05
N PRO A 8 15.94 17.58 0.07
CA PRO A 8 16.36 16.21 0.37
C PRO A 8 17.57 16.25 1.30
N ALA A 9 17.53 15.47 2.38
CA ALA A 9 18.67 15.33 3.27
C ALA A 9 19.88 14.81 2.48
N ALA A 10 21.05 15.43 2.67
CA ALA A 10 22.28 15.04 1.96
C ALA A 10 22.78 13.63 2.31
N LYS A 11 22.23 13.01 3.38
CA LYS A 11 22.54 11.65 3.83
C LYS A 11 21.24 10.91 4.16
N PRO A 12 21.16 9.60 3.89
CA PRO A 12 19.99 8.81 4.27
C PRO A 12 19.81 8.75 5.78
N SER A 13 18.55 8.84 6.24
CA SER A 13 18.18 8.50 7.62
C SER A 13 18.47 7.03 7.90
N LYS A 14 18.90 6.74 9.13
CA LYS A 14 19.24 5.38 9.58
C LYS A 14 18.20 4.89 10.58
N ALA A 15 17.86 3.60 10.50
CA ALA A 15 17.03 2.94 11.49
C ALA A 15 17.85 2.60 12.75
N GLN A 16 17.20 2.00 13.76
CA GLN A 16 17.82 1.66 15.05
C GLN A 16 19.00 0.66 14.93
N ASP A 17 19.03 -0.14 13.87
CA ASP A 17 20.12 -1.06 13.55
C ASP A 17 21.29 -0.38 12.80
N GLY A 18 21.24 0.95 12.65
CA GLY A 18 22.29 1.76 12.03
C GLY A 18 22.31 1.77 10.50
N LYS A 19 21.40 1.05 9.83
CA LYS A 19 21.35 0.97 8.36
C LYS A 19 20.31 1.91 7.76
N PRO A 20 20.53 2.48 6.57
CA PRO A 20 19.55 3.27 5.85
C PRO A 20 18.22 2.53 5.62
N TYR A 21 17.12 3.26 5.54
CA TYR A 21 15.81 2.74 5.16
C TYR A 21 15.14 3.67 4.15
N THR A 22 14.18 3.14 3.39
CA THR A 22 13.41 3.89 2.40
C THR A 22 12.19 4.53 3.04
N THR A 23 11.77 5.69 2.52
CA THR A 23 10.51 6.33 2.89
C THR A 23 9.30 5.41 2.61
N LEU A 24 9.36 4.66 1.51
CA LEU A 24 8.34 3.68 1.16
C LEU A 24 8.72 2.29 1.69
N GLY A 25 7.73 1.57 2.18
CA GLY A 25 7.84 0.18 2.61
C GLY A 25 6.49 -0.50 2.50
N TYR A 26 6.49 -1.84 2.55
CA TYR A 26 5.25 -2.63 2.49
C TYR A 26 5.06 -3.42 3.79
N ALA A 27 3.82 -3.71 4.15
CA ALA A 27 3.53 -4.57 5.30
C ALA A 27 3.95 -6.02 5.04
N ASN A 28 3.82 -6.49 3.80
CA ASN A 28 4.16 -7.85 3.39
C ASN A 28 4.67 -7.89 1.95
N GLY A 29 5.10 -9.06 1.49
CA GLY A 29 5.48 -9.27 0.10
C GLY A 29 6.93 -9.74 -0.09
N PRO A 30 7.41 -9.76 -1.33
CA PRO A 30 8.67 -10.40 -1.69
C PRO A 30 9.92 -9.59 -1.32
N GLY A 31 9.75 -8.37 -0.80
CA GLY A 31 10.85 -7.55 -0.26
C GLY A 31 11.21 -7.87 1.20
N ALA A 32 10.54 -8.85 1.82
CA ALA A 32 10.82 -9.22 3.19
C ALA A 32 12.17 -9.93 3.31
N ILE A 33 12.76 -9.78 4.49
CA ILE A 33 13.93 -10.56 4.88
C ILE A 33 13.56 -12.04 4.84
N SER A 34 14.32 -12.82 4.08
CA SER A 34 14.13 -14.26 4.01
C SER A 34 14.50 -14.92 5.35
N CYS A 35 13.58 -15.72 5.88
CA CYS A 35 13.78 -16.54 7.06
C CYS A 35 13.65 -18.01 6.71
N ALA A 36 14.59 -18.83 7.17
CA ALA A 36 14.48 -20.27 7.14
C ALA A 36 13.83 -20.72 8.45
N CYS A 37 12.63 -21.30 8.36
CA CYS A 37 11.87 -21.77 9.51
C CYS A 37 11.71 -23.29 9.46
N ARG A 38 11.95 -23.97 10.58
CA ARG A 38 11.73 -25.41 10.75
C ARG A 38 10.80 -25.65 11.94
N LYS A 39 9.87 -26.59 11.80
CA LYS A 39 9.06 -27.06 12.92
C LYS A 39 9.89 -27.97 13.83
N THR A 40 9.92 -27.66 15.11
CA THR A 40 10.62 -28.45 16.13
C THR A 40 9.78 -29.63 16.58
N ALA A 41 10.38 -30.59 17.29
CA ALA A 41 9.66 -31.72 17.87
C ALA A 41 8.61 -31.28 18.93
N ALA A 42 8.81 -30.11 19.55
CA ALA A 42 7.85 -29.51 20.49
C ALA A 42 6.69 -28.78 19.79
N GLY A 43 6.64 -28.78 18.46
CA GLY A 43 5.60 -28.12 17.67
C GLY A 43 5.79 -26.62 17.48
N THR A 44 6.85 -26.03 18.05
CA THR A 44 7.22 -24.63 17.84
C THR A 44 7.94 -24.43 16.51
N MET A 45 8.02 -23.19 16.03
CA MET A 45 8.83 -22.83 14.86
C MET A 45 10.17 -22.27 15.33
N ASP A 46 11.26 -22.87 14.85
CA ASP A 46 12.61 -22.33 14.96
C ASP A 46 12.95 -21.62 13.65
N CYS A 47 13.13 -20.31 13.70
CA CYS A 47 13.32 -19.45 12.54
C CYS A 47 14.64 -18.70 12.64
N THR A 48 15.49 -18.83 11.63
CA THR A 48 16.69 -18.01 11.46
C THR A 48 16.50 -17.10 10.24
N CYS A 49 16.56 -15.79 10.46
CA CYS A 49 16.42 -14.80 9.41
C CYS A 49 17.78 -14.26 8.96
N LEU A 50 17.90 -13.90 7.68
CA LEU A 50 19.04 -13.13 7.20
C LEU A 50 19.07 -11.74 7.88
N PRO A 51 20.24 -11.11 8.01
CA PRO A 51 20.28 -9.71 8.45
C PRO A 51 19.65 -8.81 7.38
N ARG A 52 19.03 -7.70 7.82
CA ARG A 52 18.53 -6.66 6.90
C ARG A 52 19.65 -6.15 6.00
N THR A 53 19.41 -6.04 4.69
CA THR A 53 20.41 -5.52 3.75
C THR A 53 20.71 -4.04 4.05
N GLU A 54 21.99 -3.67 4.03
CA GLU A 54 22.41 -2.26 4.06
C GLU A 54 22.15 -1.64 2.69
N LEU A 55 21.26 -0.65 2.62
CA LEU A 55 20.98 0.05 1.36
C LEU A 55 22.04 1.12 1.09
N ALA A 56 22.54 1.20 -0.13
CA ALA A 56 23.57 2.17 -0.52
C ALA A 56 23.39 2.71 -1.94
N GLY A 57 23.90 3.93 -2.16
CA GLY A 57 23.89 4.57 -3.48
C GLY A 57 22.48 4.69 -4.07
N GLU A 58 22.35 4.27 -5.33
CA GLU A 58 21.12 4.36 -6.12
C GLU A 58 20.37 3.02 -6.21
N GLU A 59 20.77 1.99 -5.45
CA GLU A 59 20.07 0.69 -5.45
C GLU A 59 18.55 0.83 -5.21
N PRO A 60 18.08 1.66 -4.25
CA PRO A 60 16.64 1.82 -4.02
C PRO A 60 15.89 2.56 -5.14
N LEU A 61 16.61 3.13 -6.11
CA LEU A 61 16.05 3.83 -7.27
C LEU A 61 15.91 2.93 -8.49
N ALA A 62 16.45 1.70 -8.46
CA ALA A 62 16.33 0.77 -9.56
C ALA A 62 14.87 0.30 -9.73
N ASP A 63 14.39 0.23 -10.96
CA ASP A 63 13.02 -0.20 -11.28
C ASP A 63 12.67 -1.60 -10.75
N SER A 64 13.68 -2.47 -10.63
CA SER A 64 13.53 -3.83 -10.10
C SER A 64 13.65 -3.92 -8.58
N PHE A 65 13.93 -2.82 -7.89
CA PHE A 65 14.11 -2.82 -6.44
C PHE A 65 12.79 -3.12 -5.73
N LYS A 66 12.83 -4.03 -4.76
CA LYS A 66 11.69 -4.38 -3.92
C LYS A 66 11.89 -3.74 -2.56
N GLN A 67 11.04 -2.79 -2.19
CA GLN A 67 11.10 -2.14 -0.88
C GLN A 67 10.93 -3.16 0.24
N GLN A 68 11.59 -2.90 1.37
CA GLN A 68 11.57 -3.78 2.53
C GLN A 68 10.13 -4.01 3.01
N SER A 69 9.82 -5.25 3.37
CA SER A 69 8.54 -5.62 3.98
C SER A 69 8.70 -6.50 5.22
N LEU A 70 7.66 -6.53 6.06
CA LEU A 70 7.72 -7.22 7.35
C LEU A 70 7.40 -8.73 7.21
N VAL A 71 6.32 -9.07 6.50
CA VAL A 71 5.86 -10.46 6.38
C VAL A 71 6.27 -11.05 5.02
N PRO A 72 7.05 -12.14 4.98
CA PRO A 72 7.52 -12.73 3.72
C PRO A 72 6.39 -13.42 2.98
N LEU A 73 6.10 -12.94 1.77
CA LEU A 73 5.15 -13.53 0.83
C LEU A 73 5.73 -13.50 -0.59
N GLY A 74 5.26 -14.37 -1.47
CA GLY A 74 5.65 -14.35 -2.89
C GLY A 74 5.13 -13.12 -3.65
N SER A 75 4.04 -12.52 -3.17
CA SER A 75 3.41 -11.31 -3.68
C SER A 75 2.95 -10.46 -2.51
N GLU A 76 2.91 -9.14 -2.71
CA GLU A 76 2.20 -8.24 -1.81
C GLU A 76 0.67 -8.49 -1.91
N THR A 77 -0.05 -8.19 -0.83
CA THR A 77 -1.50 -8.29 -0.75
C THR A 77 -2.16 -6.92 -0.74
N HIS A 78 -3.32 -6.79 -1.38
CA HIS A 78 -4.08 -5.53 -1.38
C HIS A 78 -4.38 -4.99 0.03
N GLY A 79 -4.41 -3.66 0.12
CA GLY A 79 -4.97 -2.91 1.25
C GLY A 79 -6.49 -3.02 1.33
N GLY A 80 -7.02 -2.78 2.53
CA GLY A 80 -8.45 -2.81 2.84
C GLY A 80 -9.00 -1.47 3.31
N GLU A 81 -8.21 -0.41 3.19
CA GLU A 81 -8.59 0.97 3.52
C GLU A 81 -9.53 1.59 2.46
N ASP A 82 -10.27 2.61 2.88
CA ASP A 82 -11.12 3.39 1.97
C ASP A 82 -10.29 4.04 0.85
N VAL A 83 -10.81 4.01 -0.38
CA VAL A 83 -10.18 4.64 -1.56
C VAL A 83 -10.87 5.95 -1.94
N ALA A 84 -10.09 6.90 -2.46
CA ALA A 84 -10.61 8.19 -2.89
C ALA A 84 -11.41 8.08 -4.20
N ILE A 85 -12.49 8.85 -4.29
CA ILE A 85 -13.28 9.01 -5.51
C ILE A 85 -13.29 10.50 -5.87
N TYR A 86 -12.93 10.80 -7.12
CA TYR A 86 -12.96 12.17 -7.67
C TYR A 86 -14.04 12.24 -8.76
N ALA A 87 -14.88 13.28 -8.70
CA ALA A 87 -15.96 13.46 -9.66
C ALA A 87 -16.06 14.89 -10.18
N ARG A 88 -16.43 15.02 -11.46
CA ARG A 88 -16.70 16.30 -12.13
C ARG A 88 -17.80 16.11 -13.17
N GLY A 89 -18.69 17.09 -13.29
CA GLY A 89 -19.79 17.09 -14.26
C GLY A 89 -21.17 16.97 -13.60
N PRO A 90 -22.21 16.59 -14.38
CA PRO A 90 -23.57 16.44 -13.86
C PRO A 90 -23.60 15.52 -12.64
N TRP A 91 -24.27 15.98 -11.58
CA TRP A 91 -24.43 15.22 -10.32
C TRP A 91 -23.14 14.88 -9.56
N ALA A 92 -21.98 15.46 -9.92
CA ALA A 92 -20.71 15.22 -9.20
C ALA A 92 -20.77 15.61 -7.71
N HIS A 93 -21.63 16.56 -7.33
CA HIS A 93 -21.86 16.95 -5.93
C HIS A 93 -22.47 15.83 -5.06
N LEU A 94 -22.93 14.72 -5.66
CA LEU A 94 -23.33 13.52 -4.91
C LEU A 94 -22.13 12.70 -4.43
N VAL A 95 -20.93 12.92 -4.98
CA VAL A 95 -19.69 12.30 -4.51
C VAL A 95 -19.11 13.15 -3.39
N GLN A 96 -19.51 12.84 -2.16
CA GLN A 96 -19.12 13.56 -0.95
C GLN A 96 -19.10 12.61 0.26
N GLY A 97 -18.24 12.93 1.24
CA GLY A 97 -18.09 12.13 2.46
C GLY A 97 -17.56 10.72 2.20
N THR A 98 -17.79 9.83 3.17
CA THR A 98 -17.54 8.39 3.05
C THR A 98 -18.76 7.71 2.42
N MET A 99 -18.53 6.85 1.44
CA MET A 99 -19.59 6.12 0.75
C MET A 99 -19.20 4.67 0.52
N GLU A 100 -20.20 3.79 0.52
CA GLU A 100 -20.03 2.41 0.07
C GLU A 100 -19.63 2.37 -1.41
N GLN A 101 -18.73 1.44 -1.79
CA GLN A 101 -18.22 1.36 -3.16
C GLN A 101 -19.35 1.17 -4.20
N ASN A 102 -20.44 0.48 -3.84
CA ASN A 102 -21.59 0.31 -4.72
C ASN A 102 -22.38 1.61 -4.98
N ALA A 103 -22.20 2.67 -4.17
CA ALA A 103 -22.83 3.96 -4.39
C ALA A 103 -22.34 4.65 -5.68
N VAL A 104 -21.10 4.36 -6.11
CA VAL A 104 -20.52 4.90 -7.36
C VAL A 104 -21.42 4.58 -8.56
N TYR A 105 -21.93 3.35 -8.63
CA TYR A 105 -22.86 2.93 -9.66
C TYR A 105 -24.13 3.80 -9.67
N TRP A 106 -24.74 4.02 -8.50
CA TRP A 106 -26.00 4.76 -8.40
C TRP A 106 -25.84 6.24 -8.77
N VAL A 107 -24.71 6.86 -8.41
CA VAL A 107 -24.39 8.22 -8.82
C VAL A 107 -24.25 8.31 -10.34
N MET A 108 -23.54 7.37 -10.97
CA MET A 108 -23.39 7.34 -12.43
C MET A 108 -24.72 7.07 -13.14
N ALA A 109 -25.51 6.11 -12.68
CA ALA A 109 -26.83 5.80 -13.25
C ALA A 109 -27.77 7.01 -13.22
N LYS A 110 -27.74 7.77 -12.12
CA LYS A 110 -28.49 9.03 -12.01
C LYS A 110 -27.98 10.09 -12.98
N ALA A 111 -26.66 10.25 -13.09
CA ALA A 111 -26.08 11.22 -14.00
C ALA A 111 -26.40 10.95 -15.47
N LEU A 112 -26.48 9.66 -15.85
CA LEU A 112 -26.79 9.22 -17.21
C LEU A 112 -28.29 9.12 -17.49
N GLY A 113 -29.16 9.40 -16.51
CA GLY A 113 -30.61 9.26 -16.65
C GLY A 113 -31.08 7.81 -16.81
N TRP A 114 -30.25 6.82 -16.43
CA TRP A 114 -30.58 5.39 -16.47
C TRP A 114 -31.59 4.99 -15.38
N TRP A 115 -31.80 5.89 -14.42
CA TRP A 115 -32.78 5.70 -13.35
C TRP A 115 -33.88 6.74 -13.46
N SER A 116 -35.01 6.33 -14.05
CA SER A 116 -36.29 7.04 -14.01
C SER A 116 -37.33 6.17 -13.30
N PRO A 117 -38.26 6.74 -12.50
CA PRO A 117 -39.45 6.02 -12.05
C PRO A 117 -40.22 5.34 -13.19
N ASP A 118 -40.16 5.88 -14.41
CA ASP A 118 -40.86 5.35 -15.59
C ASP A 118 -40.20 4.10 -16.21
N THR A 119 -38.94 3.78 -15.84
CA THR A 119 -38.21 2.61 -16.37
C THR A 119 -38.42 1.32 -15.59
N MET A 120 -39.24 1.32 -14.53
CA MET A 120 -39.48 0.14 -13.67
C MET A 120 -40.66 -0.75 -14.12
N HIS A 121 -41.30 -0.42 -15.25
CA HIS A 121 -42.50 -1.10 -15.78
C HIS A 121 -42.31 -1.78 -17.15
N ARG A 122 -41.12 -2.31 -17.45
CA ARG A 122 -40.96 -3.23 -18.59
C ARG A 122 -40.29 -4.51 -18.18
#